data_AF-A0A9E1RGM2-F1
#
_entry.id   AF-A0A9E1RGM2-F1
#
_cell.length_a   1.000
_cell.length_b   1.000
_cell.length_c   1.000
_cell.angle_alpha   90.00
_cell.angle_beta   90.00
_cell.angle_gamma   90.00
#
_symmetry.space_group_name_H-M   'P 1'
#
loop_
_entity.id
_entity.type
_entity.pdbx_description
1 polymer ?
#
loop_
_entity_poly.entity_id
_entity_poly.type
_entity_poly.pdbx_seq_one_letter_code
_entity_poly.pdbx_strand_id
1 'polypeptide(L)' 'MKFNSRNVVIILSLVLSYAIIHSTAEQLPDIFYSLLGVRVEEGFFIKYKFPVAILALLLFPLINWLKKKLIL' A
#
# COMPACT_ATOMS: atom_id res chain seq x y z
N MET A 1 4.37 20.61 -16.24
CA MET A 1 5.13 19.69 -15.34
C MET A 1 5.52 18.46 -16.12
N LYS A 2 6.81 18.14 -16.26
CA LYS A 2 7.24 16.90 -16.94
C LYS A 2 6.89 15.70 -16.07
N PHE A 3 5.95 14.88 -16.52
CA PHE A 3 5.56 13.62 -15.88
C PHE A 3 6.76 12.66 -15.98
N ASN A 4 7.60 12.66 -14.94
CA ASN A 4 8.79 11.84 -14.94
C ASN A 4 8.42 10.40 -14.60
N SER A 5 9.19 9.43 -15.10
CA SER A 5 8.93 8.00 -14.90
C SER A 5 8.94 7.57 -13.42
N ARG A 6 9.46 8.43 -12.53
CA ARG A 6 9.38 8.32 -11.06
C ARG A 6 7.99 8.65 -10.51
N ASN A 7 7.29 9.63 -11.09
CA ASN A 7 5.94 10.00 -10.68
C ASN A 7 4.93 8.87 -10.98
N VAL A 8 5.14 8.15 -12.09
CA VAL A 8 4.31 6.99 -12.47
C VAL A 8 4.43 5.87 -11.43
N VAL A 9 5.65 5.58 -10.95
CA VAL A 9 5.87 4.56 -9.90
C VAL A 9 5.14 4.96 -8.62
N ILE A 10 5.25 6.22 -8.19
CA ILE A 10 4.57 6.73 -6.99
C ILE A 10 3.06 6.58 -7.10
N ILE A 11 2.48 6.97 -8.24
CA ILE A 11 1.04 6.87 -8.49
C ILE A 11 0.60 5.40 -8.46
N LEU A 12 1.33 4.51 -9.14
CA LEU A 12 1.05 3.07 -9.12
C LEU A 12 1.08 2.51 -7.69
N SER A 13 2.10 2.85 -6.91
CA SER A 13 2.24 2.41 -5.51
C SER A 13 1.05 2.85 -4.65
N LEU A 14 0.60 4.09 -4.82
CA LEU A 14 -0.55 4.65 -4.11
C LEU A 14 -1.85 3.95 -4.49
N VAL A 15 -2.09 3.75 -5.79
CA VAL A 15 -3.30 3.08 -6.29
C VAL A 15 -3.34 1.63 -5.85
N LEU A 16 -2.23 0.88 -5.99
CA LEU A 16 -2.15 -0.51 -5.53
C LEU A 16 -2.41 -0.60 -4.02
N SER A 17 -1.76 0.27 -3.25
CA SER A 17 -1.91 0.29 -1.80
C SER A 17 -3.37 0.52 -1.41
N TYR A 18 -4.02 1.51 -2.03
CA TYR A 18 -5.42 1.80 -1.78
C TYR A 18 -6.33 0.62 -2.13
N ALA A 19 -6.10 -0.02 -3.27
CA ALA A 19 -6.86 -1.19 -3.69
C ALA A 19 -6.71 -2.36 -2.70
N ILE A 20 -5.47 -2.67 -2.27
CA ILE A 20 -5.18 -3.75 -1.33
C ILE A 20 -5.86 -3.47 0.01
N ILE A 21 -5.68 -2.26 0.56
CA ILE A 21 -6.26 -1.90 1.86
C ILE A 21 -7.78 -1.97 1.78
N HIS A 22 -8.39 -1.43 0.72
CA HIS A 22 -9.85 -1.44 0.60
C HIS A 22 -10.41 -2.85 0.40
N SER A 23 -9.71 -3.73 -0.33
CA SER A 23 -10.14 -5.11 -0.53
C SER A 23 -9.90 -6.04 0.67
N THR A 24 -8.94 -5.70 1.55
CA THR A 24 -8.57 -6.53 2.71
C THR A 24 -8.91 -5.89 4.06
N ALA A 25 -9.55 -4.71 4.05
CA ALA A 25 -9.83 -3.91 5.24
C ALA A 25 -10.60 -4.65 6.32
N GLU A 26 -11.51 -5.56 5.95
CA GLU A 26 -12.31 -6.33 6.90
C GLU A 26 -11.50 -7.42 7.60
N GLN A 27 -10.48 -7.97 6.94
CA GLN A 27 -9.65 -9.07 7.44
C GLN A 27 -8.37 -8.57 8.14
N LEU A 28 -7.94 -7.36 7.80
CA LEU A 28 -6.73 -6.72 8.32
C LEU A 28 -6.70 -6.63 9.85
N PRO A 29 -7.78 -6.27 10.57
CA PRO A 29 -7.79 -6.22 12.04
C PRO A 29 -7.43 -7.56 12.69
N ASP A 30 -7.99 -8.66 12.19
CA ASP A 30 -7.73 -10.02 12.70
C ASP A 30 -6.31 -10.48 12.39
N ILE A 31 -5.82 -10.19 11.19
CA ILE A 31 -4.43 -10.47 10.80
C ILE A 31 -3.46 -9.67 11.67
N PHE A 32 -3.75 -8.40 11.93
CA PHE A 32 -2.91 -7.53 12.76
C PHE A 32 -2.89 -8.01 14.22
N TYR A 33 -4.04 -8.43 14.73
CA TYR A 33 -4.14 -9.05 16.06
C TYR A 33 -3.36 -10.36 16.13
N SER A 34 -3.45 -11.22 15.11
CA SER A 34 -2.69 -12.47 15.06
C SER A 34 -1.17 -12.25 14.99
N LEU A 35 -0.71 -11.19 14.32
CA LEU A 35 0.72 -10.92 14.12
C LEU A 35 1.36 -10.18 15.31
N LEU A 36 0.64 -9.22 15.90
CA LEU A 36 1.20 -8.30 16.88
C LEU A 36 0.56 -8.43 18.28
N GLY A 37 -0.52 -9.21 18.42
CA GLY A 37 -1.31 -9.30 19.66
C GLY A 37 -2.09 -8.03 19.97
N VAL A 38 -2.08 -7.03 19.08
CA VAL A 38 -2.72 -5.72 19.28
C VAL A 38 -4.04 -5.68 18.53
N ARG A 39 -5.14 -5.43 19.25
CA ARG A 39 -6.44 -5.15 18.62
C ARG A 39 -6.47 -3.72 18.10
N VAL A 40 -6.89 -3.56 16.86
CA VAL A 40 -7.09 -2.26 16.22
C VAL A 40 -8.59 -1.99 16.13
N GLU A 41 -9.01 -0.73 16.22
CA GLU A 41 -10.43 -0.34 16.12
C GLU A 41 -11.04 -0.87 14.80
N GLU A 42 -12.29 -1.33 14.85
CA GLU A 42 -13.00 -1.74 13.64
C GLU A 42 -13.08 -0.57 12.65
N GLY A 43 -12.74 -0.84 11.39
CA GLY A 43 -12.66 0.20 10.36
C GLY A 43 -11.42 1.10 10.45
N PHE A 44 -10.45 0.85 11.34
CA PHE A 44 -9.19 1.63 11.42
C PHE A 44 -8.49 1.76 10.06
N PHE A 45 -8.38 0.66 9.30
CA PHE A 45 -7.71 0.64 8.01
C PHE A 45 -8.46 1.41 6.91
N ILE A 46 -9.77 1.64 7.08
CA ILE A 46 -10.62 2.43 6.17
C ILE A 46 -10.64 3.90 6.59
N LYS A 47 -10.72 4.15 7.90
CA LYS A 47 -10.81 5.48 8.52
C LYS A 47 -9.51 6.26 8.37
N TYR A 48 -8.36 5.61 8.50
CA TYR A 48 -7.07 6.25 8.43
C TYR A 48 -6.42 6.06 7.06
N LYS A 49 -5.91 7.15 6.48
CA LYS A 49 -5.10 7.11 5.23
C LYS A 49 -3.66 6.65 5.48
N PHE A 50 -3.25 6.58 6.74
CA PHE A 50 -1.89 6.25 7.16
C PHE A 50 -1.45 4.83 6.74
N PRO A 51 -2.27 3.77 6.91
CA PRO A 51 -1.93 2.44 6.43
C PRO A 51 -1.73 2.40 4.91
N VAL A 52 -2.53 3.15 4.14
CA VAL A 52 -2.39 3.27 2.68
C VAL A 52 -1.05 3.94 2.33
N ALA A 53 -0.66 4.99 3.04
CA ALA A 53 0.61 5.67 2.80
C ALA A 53 1.82 4.76 3.11
N ILE A 54 1.79 4.03 4.23
CA ILE A 54 2.85 3.08 4.60
C ILE A 54 2.97 1.98 3.56
N LEU A 55 1.85 1.36 3.19
CA LEU A 55 1.86 0.26 2.25
C LEU A 55 2.31 0.72 0.85
N ALA A 56 1.95 1.94 0.44
CA ALA A 56 2.47 2.54 -0.80
C ALA A 56 4.00 2.72 -0.74
N LEU A 57 4.53 3.14 0.41
CA LEU A 57 5.97 3.34 0.61
C LEU A 57 6.73 2.00 0.59
N LEU A 58 6.14 0.94 1.15
CA LEU A 58 6.68 -0.43 1.10
C LEU A 58 6.65 -1.01 -0.33
N LEU A 59 5.60 -0.72 -1.10
CA LEU A 59 5.46 -1.18 -2.49
C LEU A 59 6.34 -0.39 -3.48
N PHE A 60 6.74 0.83 -3.13
CA PHE A 60 7.56 1.69 -3.99
C PHE A 60 8.86 1.03 -4.50
N PRO A 61 9.74 0.46 -3.65
CA PRO A 61 10.95 -0.21 -4.12
C PRO A 61 10.64 -1.44 -5.00
N LEU A 62 9.58 -2.20 -4.68
CA LEU A 62 9.12 -3.35 -5.46
C LEU A 62 8.68 -2.96 -6.86
N ILE A 63 7.80 -1.95 -6.99
CA ILE A 63 7.28 -1.48 -8.28
C ILE A 63 8.43 -0.86 -9.10
N ASN A 64 9.35 -0.15 -8.46
CA ASN A 64 10.53 0.38 -9.14
C ASN A 64 11.45 -0.74 -9.66
N TRP A 65 11.60 -1.85 -8.92
CA TRP A 65 12.36 -3.01 -9.37
C TRP A 65 11.68 -3.75 -10.52
N LEU A 66 10.36 -3.97 -10.43
CA LEU A 66 9.54 -4.55 -11.50
C LEU A 66 9.65 -3.74 -12.80
N LYS A 67 9.52 -2.42 -12.70
CA LYS A 67 9.69 -1.52 -13.83
C LYS A 67 11.07 -1.67 -14.48
N LYS A 68 12.15 -1.79 -13.69
CA LYS A 68 13.49 -2.02 -14.24
C LYS A 68 13.60 -3.36 -14.97
N LYS A 69 12.93 -4.41 -14.49
CA LYS A 69 12.89 -5.72 -15.15
C LYS A 69 12.08 -5.75 -16.44
N LEU A 70 10.98 -4.99 -16.49
CA LEU A 70 10.10 -4.92 -17.67
C LEU A 70 10.64 -4.01 -18.80
N ILE A 71 11.61 -3.15 -18.50
CA ILE A 71 12.28 -2.26 -19.47
C ILE A 71 13.58 -2.90 -20.02
N LEU A 72 13.95 -4.09 -19.53
CA LEU A 72 15.10 -4.89 -19.98
C LEU A 72 14.61 -5.97 -20.96
#